data_AF-A0A925SNW9-F1
#
_entry.id   AF-A0A925SNW9-F1
#
_cell.length_a   1.000
_cell.length_b   1.000
_cell.length_c   1.000
_cell.angle_alpha   90.00
_cell.angle_beta   90.00
_cell.angle_gamma   90.00
#
_symmetry.space_group_name_H-M   'P 1'
#
loop_
_entity.id
_entity.type
_entity.pdbx_description
1 polymer ?
#
loop_
_entity_poly.entity_id
_entity_poly.type
_entity_poly.pdbx_seq_one_letter_code
_entity_poly.pdbx_strand_id
1 'polypeptide(L)'
;MQDYCGSNGCYMLESSDDFDGEFLEIYLNSPVVYVIDDNGNSVRVVGGERPEPDIIFELFKNDEDRVLLTDKLEIPSLFLHGVKEFLIALLQYDRQDLSTKEGLIYAVTDLLDKEDAEWGIIHESATERNHKPFEESNRI
;
A
#
# COMPACT_ATOMS: atom_id res chain seq x y z
N MET A 1 8.44 -2.93 12.66
CA MET A 1 7.04 -3.15 13.05
C MET A 1 6.34 -3.52 11.76
N GLN A 2 5.87 -4.76 11.60
CA GLN A 2 5.28 -5.31 10.37
C GLN A 2 4.56 -6.61 10.77
N ASP A 3 3.26 -6.70 10.52
CA ASP A 3 2.46 -7.87 10.93
C ASP A 3 2.36 -8.92 9.82
N TYR A 4 2.44 -8.50 8.55
CA TYR A 4 2.49 -9.40 7.41
C TYR A 4 3.14 -8.74 6.19
N CYS A 5 3.88 -9.52 5.40
CA CYS A 5 4.36 -9.13 4.08
C CYS A 5 4.19 -10.26 3.08
N GLY A 6 3.41 -9.98 2.03
CA GLY A 6 3.28 -10.81 0.85
C GLY A 6 4.21 -10.35 -0.27
N SER A 7 4.08 -10.97 -1.45
CA SER A 7 4.92 -10.64 -2.61
C SER A 7 4.66 -9.21 -3.16
N ASN A 8 3.44 -8.68 -2.97
CA ASN A 8 3.02 -7.41 -3.56
C ASN A 8 2.90 -6.25 -2.57
N GLY A 9 3.21 -6.47 -1.29
CA GLY A 9 3.13 -5.45 -0.26
C GLY A 9 3.06 -6.02 1.15
N CYS A 10 2.85 -5.16 2.12
CA CYS A 10 2.76 -5.50 3.54
C CYS A 10 1.51 -4.85 4.16
N TYR A 11 1.11 -5.33 5.33
CA TYR A 11 0.22 -4.58 6.20
C TYR A 11 0.69 -4.61 7.65
N MET A 12 0.14 -3.69 8.43
CA MET A 12 0.33 -3.58 9.87
C MET A 12 -1.02 -3.29 10.54
N LEU A 13 -1.20 -3.81 11.75
CA LEU A 13 -2.30 -3.53 12.65
C LEU A 13 -1.79 -2.67 13.81
N GLU A 14 -2.32 -1.46 13.93
CA GLU A 14 -2.01 -0.57 15.05
C GLU A 14 -3.23 -0.41 15.95
N SER A 15 -3.07 -0.52 17.26
CA SER A 15 -4.16 -0.19 18.19
C SER A 15 -4.35 1.32 18.25
N SER A 16 -5.61 1.76 18.28
CA SER A 16 -5.92 3.19 18.46
C SER A 16 -5.92 3.56 19.94
N ASP A 17 -5.30 4.69 20.28
CA ASP A 17 -5.41 5.30 21.61
C ASP A 17 -6.67 6.18 21.73
N ASP A 18 -7.28 6.57 20.61
CA ASP A 18 -8.40 7.51 20.54
C ASP A 18 -9.78 6.82 20.63
N PHE A 19 -9.86 5.53 20.29
CA PHE A 19 -11.08 4.72 20.37
C PHE A 19 -10.74 3.25 20.64
N ASP A 20 -11.70 2.45 21.12
CA ASP A 20 -11.51 0.99 21.30
C ASP A 20 -11.54 0.30 19.94
N GLY A 21 -10.38 0.18 19.31
CA GLY A 21 -10.23 -0.42 18.00
C GLY A 21 -8.81 -0.38 17.45
N GLU A 22 -8.68 -0.66 16.17
CA GLU A 22 -7.41 -0.82 15.46
C GLU A 22 -7.43 -0.14 14.09
N PHE A 23 -6.25 0.14 13.55
CA PHE A 23 -6.05 0.55 12.16
C PHE A 23 -5.35 -0.59 11.41
N LEU A 24 -5.91 -0.99 10.28
CA LEU A 24 -5.23 -1.83 9.30
C LEU A 24 -4.61 -0.94 8.23
N GLU A 25 -3.30 -0.85 8.25
CA GLU A 25 -2.50 -0.04 7.33
C GLU A 25 -1.85 -0.92 6.27
N ILE A 26 -2.05 -0.59 4.99
CA ILE A 26 -1.59 -1.39 3.86
C ILE A 26 -0.58 -0.60 3.05
N TYR A 27 0.52 -1.26 2.71
CA TYR A 27 1.68 -0.71 2.02
C TYR A 27 1.95 -1.54 0.76
N LEU A 28 1.66 -0.99 -0.41
CA LEU A 28 1.84 -1.69 -1.69
C LEU A 28 3.24 -1.46 -2.25
N ASN A 29 3.73 -2.43 -3.03
CA ASN A 29 5.07 -2.36 -3.64
C ASN A 29 5.09 -1.56 -4.96
N SER A 30 3.94 -1.45 -5.64
CA SER A 30 3.82 -0.76 -6.93
C SER A 30 4.02 0.77 -6.87
N PRO A 31 3.57 1.52 -5.84
CA PRO A 31 3.81 2.95 -5.79
C PRO A 31 5.30 3.26 -5.62
N VAL A 32 5.83 4.13 -6.48
CA VAL A 32 7.21 4.59 -6.37
C VAL A 32 7.27 5.75 -5.37
N VAL A 33 7.83 5.48 -4.20
CA VAL A 33 8.03 6.49 -3.14
C VAL A 33 9.52 6.67 -2.87
N TYR A 34 9.92 7.93 -2.75
CA TYR A 34 11.27 8.34 -2.38
C TYR A 34 11.23 9.04 -1.02
N VAL A 35 12.17 8.69 -0.15
CA VAL A 35 12.36 9.31 1.17
C VAL A 35 13.78 9.86 1.28
N ILE A 36 13.98 10.82 2.17
CA ILE A 36 15.31 11.35 2.48
C ILE A 36 15.89 10.49 3.60
N ASP A 37 17.04 9.86 3.36
CA ASP A 37 17.77 9.09 4.38
C ASP A 37 18.48 10.00 5.39
N ASP A 38 19.06 9.40 6.44
CA ASP A 38 19.81 10.12 7.49
C ASP A 38 21.02 10.92 6.96
N ASN A 39 21.48 10.63 5.74
CA ASN A 39 22.59 11.31 5.07
C ASN A 39 22.11 12.41 4.11
N GLY A 40 20.80 12.65 4.00
CA GLY A 40 20.22 13.64 3.09
C GLY A 40 20.03 13.16 1.65
N ASN A 41 20.22 11.87 1.36
CA ASN A 41 20.04 11.30 0.02
C ASN A 41 18.59 10.90 -0.22
N SER A 42 18.10 11.11 -1.43
CA SER A 42 16.82 10.55 -1.88
C SER A 42 16.99 9.06 -2.18
N VAL A 43 16.33 8.20 -1.41
CA VAL A 43 16.34 6.75 -1.57
C VAL A 43 14.94 6.25 -1.89
N ARG A 44 14.84 5.28 -2.78
CA ARG A 44 13.57 4.62 -3.10
C ARG A 44 13.25 3.62 -1.98
N VAL A 45 11.99 3.61 -1.54
CA VAL A 45 11.46 2.66 -0.55
C VAL A 45 10.32 1.85 -1.14
N VAL A 46 10.14 0.64 -0.63
CA VAL A 46 9.09 -0.30 -1.04
C VAL A 46 8.28 -0.74 0.17
N GLY A 47 6.99 -1.02 -0.04
CA GLY A 47 6.12 -1.71 0.93
C GLY A 47 6.32 -1.25 2.38
N GLY A 48 6.47 -2.20 3.29
CA GLY A 48 6.56 -1.99 4.74
C GLY A 48 7.80 -1.22 5.25
N GLU A 49 8.65 -0.69 4.37
CA GLU A 49 9.71 0.27 4.73
C GLU A 49 9.29 1.73 4.51
N ARG A 50 8.08 1.94 3.98
CA ARG A 50 7.54 3.27 3.71
C ARG A 50 7.00 3.93 5.00
N PRO A 51 7.11 5.25 5.12
CA PRO A 51 6.64 5.97 6.30
C PRO A 51 5.11 6.15 6.33
N GLU A 52 4.47 6.15 5.16
CA GLU A 52 3.05 6.46 5.01
C GLU A 52 2.34 5.30 4.27
N PRO A 53 1.21 4.79 4.80
CA PRO A 53 0.44 3.73 4.16
C PRO A 53 -0.30 4.22 2.92
N ASP A 54 -0.61 3.29 2.01
CA ASP A 54 -1.39 3.58 0.81
C ASP A 54 -2.89 3.54 1.06
N ILE A 55 -3.32 2.66 1.96
CA ILE A 55 -4.71 2.39 2.31
C ILE A 55 -4.76 2.15 3.83
N ILE A 56 -5.75 2.75 4.48
CA ILE A 56 -5.99 2.61 5.93
C ILE A 56 -7.44 2.21 6.11
N PHE A 57 -7.68 1.15 6.88
CA PHE A 57 -9.00 0.80 7.38
C PHE A 57 -9.07 1.05 8.89
N GLU A 58 -10.12 1.73 9.33
CA GLU A 58 -10.46 1.85 10.74
C GLU A 58 -11.34 0.67 11.14
N LEU A 59 -10.93 -0.05 12.18
CA LEU A 59 -11.61 -1.21 12.73
C LEU A 59 -12.14 -0.85 14.12
N PHE A 60 -13.44 -0.64 14.25
CA PHE A 60 -14.08 -0.31 15.52
C PHE A 60 -14.55 -1.59 16.23
N LYS A 61 -14.41 -1.65 17.54
CA LYS A 61 -14.86 -2.79 18.32
C LYS A 61 -16.30 -2.63 18.75
N ASN A 62 -17.16 -3.52 18.27
CA ASN A 62 -18.56 -3.55 18.67
C ASN A 62 -18.69 -3.96 20.15
N ASP A 63 -19.37 -3.14 20.95
CA ASP A 63 -19.61 -3.36 22.37
C ASP A 63 -20.46 -4.62 22.67
N GLU A 64 -21.34 -5.02 21.75
CA GLU A 64 -22.25 -6.16 21.96
C GLU A 64 -21.54 -7.51 21.84
N ASP A 65 -20.74 -7.68 20.79
CA ASP A 65 -20.10 -8.97 20.44
C ASP A 65 -18.59 -8.98 20.67
N ARG A 66 -17.98 -7.82 21.00
CA ARG A 66 -16.53 -7.61 21.12
C ARG A 66 -15.73 -7.98 19.86
N VAL A 67 -16.39 -7.95 18.71
CA VAL A 67 -15.80 -8.18 17.38
C VAL A 67 -15.38 -6.85 16.77
N LEU A 68 -14.25 -6.84 16.06
CA LEU A 68 -13.78 -5.68 15.31
C LEU A 68 -14.46 -5.64 13.94
N LEU A 69 -15.13 -4.53 13.65
CA LEU A 69 -15.86 -4.28 12.41
C LEU A 69 -15.18 -3.17 11.62
N THR A 70 -15.18 -3.31 10.30
CA THR A 70 -14.67 -2.29 9.39
C THR A 70 -15.63 -1.10 9.37
N ASP A 71 -15.15 0.08 9.77
CA ASP A 71 -15.97 1.29 9.86
C ASP A 71 -15.62 2.30 8.76
N LYS A 72 -14.34 2.65 8.63
CA LYS A 72 -13.86 3.71 7.74
C LYS A 72 -12.74 3.23 6.83
N LEU A 73 -12.67 3.81 5.64
CA LEU A 73 -11.62 3.61 4.65
C LEU A 73 -11.01 4.96 4.27
N GLU A 74 -9.70 5.09 4.44
CA GLU A 74 -8.90 6.20 3.93
C GLU A 74 -7.88 5.69 2.91
N ILE A 75 -7.67 6.46 1.84
CA ILE A 75 -6.76 6.07 0.76
C ILE A 75 -5.87 7.26 0.40
N PRO A 76 -4.81 7.53 1.18
CA PRO A 76 -3.88 8.64 0.93
C PRO A 76 -3.27 8.60 -0.48
N SER A 77 -2.99 7.39 -0.98
CA SER A 77 -2.29 7.16 -2.23
C SER A 77 -3.20 6.82 -3.42
N LEU A 78 -4.49 7.19 -3.40
CA LEU A 78 -5.50 6.70 -4.37
C LEU A 78 -5.08 6.80 -5.86
N PHE A 79 -4.30 7.83 -6.21
CA PHE A 79 -3.88 8.09 -7.59
C PHE A 79 -2.49 7.51 -7.93
N LEU A 80 -1.84 6.81 -7.01
CA LEU A 80 -0.60 6.09 -7.29
C LEU A 80 -0.91 4.75 -7.98
N HIS A 81 0.03 4.30 -8.80
CA HIS A 81 -0.10 3.06 -9.56
C HIS A 81 -0.37 1.88 -8.63
N GLY A 82 -1.27 0.99 -9.03
CA GLY A 82 -1.58 -0.25 -8.30
C GLY A 82 -2.55 -0.08 -7.13
N VAL A 83 -2.64 1.11 -6.52
CA VAL A 83 -3.56 1.36 -5.38
C VAL A 83 -5.01 1.19 -5.81
N LYS A 84 -5.39 1.77 -6.95
CA LYS A 84 -6.74 1.65 -7.50
C LYS A 84 -7.06 0.21 -7.88
N GLU A 85 -6.12 -0.48 -8.51
CA GLU A 85 -6.28 -1.88 -8.95
C GLU A 85 -6.46 -2.81 -7.75
N PHE A 86 -5.69 -2.59 -6.68
CA PHE A 86 -5.85 -3.31 -5.41
C PHE A 86 -7.23 -3.07 -4.80
N LEU A 87 -7.69 -1.81 -4.73
CA LEU A 87 -9.00 -1.47 -4.17
C LEU A 87 -10.14 -2.10 -4.96
N ILE A 88 -10.08 -2.09 -6.29
CA ILE A 88 -11.08 -2.75 -7.13
C ILE A 88 -11.08 -4.25 -6.86
N ALA A 89 -9.91 -4.88 -6.77
CA ALA A 89 -9.79 -6.31 -6.47
C ALA A 89 -10.35 -6.66 -5.09
N LEU A 90 -10.10 -5.81 -4.08
CA LEU A 90 -10.64 -5.96 -2.73
C LEU A 90 -12.15 -5.82 -2.70
N LEU A 91 -12.72 -4.81 -3.36
CA LEU A 91 -14.18 -4.61 -3.42
C LEU A 91 -14.91 -5.70 -4.21
N GLN A 92 -14.21 -6.42 -5.09
CA GLN A 92 -14.71 -7.56 -5.85
C GLN A 92 -14.42 -8.91 -5.16
N TYR A 93 -13.88 -8.88 -3.95
CA TYR A 93 -13.48 -10.08 -3.22
C TYR A 93 -14.71 -10.78 -2.61
N ASP A 94 -15.43 -11.52 -3.45
CA ASP A 94 -16.73 -12.15 -3.11
C ASP A 94 -16.66 -13.30 -2.08
N ARG A 95 -15.46 -13.67 -1.62
CA ARG A 95 -15.27 -14.87 -0.79
C ARG A 95 -15.45 -14.63 0.71
N GLN A 96 -15.38 -13.39 1.17
CA GLN A 96 -15.36 -13.07 2.60
C GLN A 96 -16.21 -11.85 2.93
N ASP A 97 -16.62 -11.78 4.20
CA ASP A 97 -17.32 -10.61 4.74
C ASP A 97 -16.31 -9.53 5.16
N LEU A 98 -16.11 -8.54 4.28
CA LEU A 98 -15.21 -7.41 4.50
C LEU A 98 -15.67 -6.48 5.62
N SER A 99 -16.89 -6.64 6.16
CA SER A 99 -17.35 -5.87 7.32
C SER A 99 -16.72 -6.31 8.63
N THR A 100 -16.02 -7.46 8.64
CA THR A 100 -15.32 -8.01 9.81
C THR A 100 -13.81 -7.89 9.66
N LYS A 101 -13.09 -7.72 10.77
CA LYS A 101 -11.61 -7.74 10.79
C LYS A 101 -11.07 -9.01 10.15
N GLU A 102 -11.58 -10.18 10.52
CA GLU A 102 -11.07 -11.46 10.03
C GLU A 102 -11.27 -11.61 8.52
N GLY A 103 -12.46 -11.25 8.02
CA GLY A 103 -12.75 -11.29 6.59
C GLY A 103 -11.90 -10.31 5.79
N LEU A 104 -11.73 -9.08 6.29
CA LEU A 104 -10.87 -8.07 5.68
C LEU A 104 -9.40 -8.49 5.65
N ILE A 105 -8.85 -8.93 6.79
CA ILE A 105 -7.45 -9.39 6.88
C ILE A 105 -7.21 -10.55 5.92
N TYR A 106 -8.13 -11.52 5.85
CA TYR A 106 -7.99 -12.64 4.94
C TYR A 106 -7.94 -12.17 3.48
N ALA A 107 -8.87 -11.30 3.08
CA ALA A 107 -8.93 -10.76 1.73
C ALA A 107 -7.65 -9.97 1.38
N VAL A 108 -7.19 -9.10 2.28
CA VAL A 108 -5.96 -8.33 2.09
C VAL A 108 -4.75 -9.25 1.97
N THR A 109 -4.62 -10.25 2.86
CA THR A 109 -3.51 -11.23 2.82
C THR A 109 -3.46 -11.95 1.48
N ASP A 110 -4.59 -12.50 1.02
CA ASP A 110 -4.69 -13.23 -0.25
C ASP A 110 -4.36 -12.34 -1.45
N LEU A 111 -4.79 -11.07 -1.43
CA LEU A 111 -4.46 -10.11 -2.48
C LEU A 111 -2.98 -9.71 -2.47
N LEU A 112 -2.36 -9.57 -1.29
CA LEU A 112 -0.93 -9.28 -1.18
C LEU A 112 -0.06 -10.44 -1.68
N ASP A 113 -0.57 -11.67 -1.64
CA ASP A 113 0.12 -12.87 -2.16
C ASP A 113 -0.18 -13.19 -3.62
N LYS A 114 -1.16 -12.52 -4.22
CA LYS A 114 -1.61 -12.81 -5.58
C LYS A 114 -0.46 -12.71 -6.60
N GLU A 115 -0.16 -13.81 -7.28
CA GLU A 115 0.84 -13.81 -8.36
C GLU A 115 0.48 -12.82 -9.47
N ASP A 116 1.51 -12.17 -10.04
CA ASP A 116 1.41 -11.23 -11.16
C ASP A 116 0.40 -10.08 -10.96
N ALA A 117 0.28 -9.59 -9.73
CA ALA A 117 -0.65 -8.51 -9.42
C ALA A 117 -0.11 -7.11 -9.79
N GLU A 118 -0.96 -6.29 -10.42
CA GLU A 118 -0.63 -4.89 -10.79
C GLU A 118 -0.13 -4.05 -9.62
N TRP A 119 -0.60 -4.34 -8.39
CA TRP A 119 -0.18 -3.63 -7.18
C TRP A 119 1.18 -4.07 -6.61
N GLY A 120 1.81 -5.10 -7.17
CA GLY A 120 3.19 -5.49 -6.87
C GLY A 120 4.20 -5.08 -7.95
N ILE A 121 3.73 -4.67 -9.13
CA ILE A 121 4.60 -4.35 -10.26
C ILE A 121 5.04 -2.89 -10.20
N ILE A 122 6.35 -2.68 -10.26
CA ILE A 122 6.95 -1.34 -10.30
C ILE A 122 6.99 -0.90 -11.76
N HIS A 123 6.19 0.10 -12.11
CA HIS A 123 6.25 0.74 -13.42
C HIS A 123 7.23 1.91 -13.36
N GLU A 124 8.45 1.71 -13.84
CA GLU A 124 9.44 2.78 -14.03
C GLU A 124 9.05 3.69 -15.22
N SER A 125 7.91 4.38 -15.12
CA SER A 125 7.56 5.38 -16.12
C SER A 125 8.03 6.77 -15.67
N ALA A 126 9.32 7.10 -15.87
CA ALA A 126 9.82 8.45 -16.23
C ALA A 126 11.36 8.70 -16.12
N THR A 127 12.25 7.70 -16.10
CA THR A 127 13.72 7.98 -16.01
C THR A 127 14.52 7.74 -17.31
N GLU A 128 13.93 7.18 -18.37
CA GLU A 128 14.63 6.97 -19.65
C GLU A 128 14.35 8.04 -20.73
N ARG A 129 14.11 9.29 -20.34
CA ARG A 129 14.13 10.41 -21.31
C ARG A 129 15.13 11.47 -20.88
N ASN A 130 16.28 11.44 -21.55
CA ASN A 130 17.34 12.46 -21.67
C ASN A 130 18.61 12.26 -20.84
N HIS A 131 19.37 11.22 -21.17
CA HIS A 131 20.83 11.31 -21.22
C HIS A 131 21.31 10.96 -22.63
N LYS A 132 21.12 11.89 -23.57
CA LYS A 132 22.05 12.02 -24.68
C LYS A 132 22.89 13.27 -24.42
N PRO A 133 24.22 13.15 -24.29
CA PRO A 133 25.06 14.33 -24.28
C PRO A 133 24.87 15.07 -25.60
N PHE A 134 24.75 16.40 -25.51
CA PHE A 134 24.76 17.30 -26.66
C PHE A 134 26.13 17.13 -27.33
N GLU A 135 26.23 16.29 -28.35
CA GLU A 135 27.43 16.25 -29.18
C GLU A 135 27.53 17.59 -29.92
N GLU A 136 28.63 18.29 -29.64
CA GLU A 136 29.09 19.48 -30.34
C GLU A 136 29.09 19.23 -31.85
N SER A 137 28.13 19.81 -32.57
CA SER A 137 28.27 19.97 -34.02
C SER A 137 29.07 21.24 -34.30
N ASN A 138 30.37 21.17 -34.04
CA ASN A 138 31.36 21.96 -34.77
C ASN A 138 31.47 21.40 -36.19
N ARG A 139 30.71 21.96 -37.15
CA ARG A 139 31.02 21.82 -38.59
C ARG A 139 30.61 23.08 -39.37
N ILE A 140 31.65 23.84 -39.70
CA ILE A 140 31.90 24.68 -40.90
C ILE A 140 30.99 25.89 -41.12
#